data_AF-A0A261B221-F1
#
_entry.id   AF-A0A261B221-F1
#
_cell.length_a   1.000
_cell.length_b   1.000
_cell.length_c   1.000
_cell.angle_alpha   90.00
_cell.angle_beta   90.00
_cell.angle_gamma   90.00
#
_symmetry.space_group_name_H-M   'P 1'
#
loop_
_entity.id
_entity.type
_entity.pdbx_description
1 polymer ?
#
loop_
_entity_poly.entity_id
_entity_poly.type
_entity_poly.pdbx_seq_one_letter_code
_entity_poly.pdbx_strand_id
1 'polypeptide(L)'
;MSSGPVSRIEDLYLTRVNRTGGIDIQVHAENLQNADDTHGYPWVHHGHFGDILDNRHQLRNRETGQCRMWIRRAWVDREDNHQWVVLEGIE
;
A
#
# COMPACT_ATOMS: atom_id res chain seq x y z
N MET A 1 23.86 -22.21 22.73
CA MET A 1 22.49 -22.68 22.48
C MET A 1 22.18 -22.44 21.01
N SER A 2 21.79 -23.49 20.28
CA SER A 2 21.53 -23.43 18.84
C SER A 2 20.11 -22.90 18.62
N SER A 3 19.99 -21.69 18.08
CA SER A 3 18.76 -21.27 17.42
C SER A 3 18.70 -22.01 16.09
N GLY A 4 17.84 -23.03 15.99
CA GLY A 4 17.62 -23.81 14.78
C GLY A 4 17.37 -22.96 13.54
N PRO A 5 17.31 -23.57 12.34
CA PRO A 5 17.22 -22.82 11.09
C PRO A 5 16.02 -21.86 11.15
N VAL A 6 16.32 -20.56 11.12
CA VAL A 6 15.31 -19.53 10.90
C VAL A 6 14.90 -19.66 9.44
N SER A 7 13.78 -20.33 9.18
CA SER A 7 13.09 -20.18 7.90
C SER A 7 12.58 -18.75 7.84
N ARG A 8 13.40 -17.84 7.32
CA ARG A 8 12.91 -16.53 6.87
C ARG A 8 11.93 -16.82 5.75
N ILE A 9 10.64 -16.78 6.07
CA ILE A 9 9.62 -16.58 5.06
C ILE A 9 9.90 -15.17 4.55
N GLU A 10 10.53 -15.05 3.39
CA GLU A 10 10.53 -13.78 2.67
C GLU A 10 9.06 -13.52 2.34
N ASP A 11 8.48 -12.44 2.85
CA ASP A 11 7.15 -12.03 2.44
C ASP A 11 7.23 -11.68 0.94
N LEU A 12 6.85 -12.65 0.10
CA LEU A 12 6.92 -12.53 -1.34
C LEU A 12 5.75 -11.67 -1.81
N TYR A 13 6.08 -10.47 -2.29
CA TYR A 13 5.12 -9.58 -2.92
C TYR A 13 5.03 -9.86 -4.42
N LEU A 14 3.80 -9.92 -4.93
CA LEU A 14 3.58 -9.90 -6.37
C LEU A 14 3.94 -8.51 -6.90
N THR A 15 4.75 -8.46 -7.95
CA THR A 15 5.20 -7.21 -8.57
C THR A 15 4.89 -7.20 -10.07
N ARG A 16 4.73 -6.00 -10.65
CA ARG A 16 4.67 -5.80 -12.11
C ARG A 16 5.50 -4.60 -12.53
N VAL A 17 6.15 -4.69 -13.69
CA VAL A 17 6.81 -3.54 -14.31
C VAL A 17 5.74 -2.62 -14.89
N ASN A 18 5.81 -1.33 -14.57
CA ASN A 18 4.89 -0.35 -15.10
C ASN A 18 5.40 0.30 -16.40
N ARG A 19 4.54 1.08 -17.05
CA ARG A 19 4.82 1.71 -18.36
C ARG A 19 6.03 2.65 -18.37
N THR A 20 6.47 3.12 -17.20
CA THR A 20 7.64 4.00 -17.05
C THR A 20 8.90 3.24 -16.58
N GLY A 21 8.87 1.91 -16.57
CA GLY A 21 10.00 1.06 -16.15
C GLY A 21 10.18 0.93 -14.64
N GLY A 22 9.26 1.47 -13.83
CA GLY A 22 9.25 1.27 -12.38
C GLY A 22 8.52 0.00 -11.97
N ILE A 23 8.43 -0.24 -10.66
CA ILE A 23 7.75 -1.42 -10.08
C ILE A 23 6.48 -0.99 -9.35
N ASP A 24 5.39 -1.70 -9.64
CA ASP A 24 4.17 -1.69 -8.84
C ASP A 24 4.15 -2.96 -7.97
N ILE A 25 3.63 -2.83 -6.75
CA ILE A 25 3.62 -3.90 -5.75
C ILE A 25 2.18 -4.17 -5.37
N GLN A 26 1.76 -5.44 -5.37
CA GLN A 26 0.45 -5.81 -4.89
C GLN A 26 0.51 -6.08 -3.39
N VAL A 27 -0.38 -5.44 -2.63
CA VAL A 27 -0.46 -5.58 -1.18
C VAL A 27 -1.89 -5.84 -0.73
N HIS A 28 -2.02 -6.32 0.51
CA HIS A 28 -3.30 -6.52 1.19
C HIS A 28 -3.24 -5.74 2.50
N ALA A 29 -4.26 -4.93 2.78
CA ALA A 29 -4.37 -4.21 4.02
C ALA A 29 -5.84 -4.12 4.45
N GLU A 30 -6.08 -3.62 5.65
CA GLU A 30 -7.41 -3.54 6.23
C GLU A 30 -7.71 -2.13 6.73
N ASN A 31 -9.00 -1.80 6.83
CA ASN A 31 -9.51 -0.58 7.43
C ASN A 31 -9.08 0.68 6.67
N LEU A 32 -9.68 0.90 5.50
CA LEU A 32 -9.57 2.19 4.81
C LEU A 32 -10.07 3.31 5.74
N GLN A 33 -9.16 4.22 6.07
CA GLN A 33 -9.43 5.40 6.87
C GLN A 33 -9.80 6.58 5.98
N ASN A 34 -10.61 7.48 6.52
CA ASN A 34 -10.85 8.78 5.88
C ASN A 34 -9.60 9.66 6.01
N ALA A 35 -9.55 10.73 5.19
CA ALA A 35 -8.53 11.77 5.35
C ALA A 35 -8.61 12.41 6.75
N ASP A 36 -7.46 12.83 7.28
CA ASP A 36 -7.32 13.46 8.59
C ASP A 36 -6.29 14.60 8.54
N ASP A 37 -5.97 15.21 9.69
CA ASP A 37 -5.05 16.35 9.75
C ASP A 37 -3.60 15.96 9.37
N THR A 38 -3.25 14.68 9.47
CA THR A 38 -1.94 14.13 9.10
C THR A 38 -1.92 13.70 7.64
N HIS A 39 -3.05 13.18 7.14
CA HIS A 39 -3.18 12.63 5.80
C HIS A 39 -4.18 13.44 4.98
N GLY A 40 -3.72 14.13 3.95
CA GLY A 40 -4.59 14.88 3.05
C GLY A 40 -5.58 14.03 2.22
N TYR A 41 -5.51 12.71 2.33
CA TYR A 41 -6.29 11.76 1.54
C TYR A 41 -6.74 10.57 2.41
N PRO A 42 -7.78 9.82 2.00
CA PRO A 42 -8.05 8.50 2.58
C PRO A 42 -6.80 7.63 2.50
N TRP A 43 -6.60 6.78 3.51
CA TRP A 43 -5.36 6.05 3.65
C TRP A 43 -5.57 4.71 4.35
N VAL A 44 -4.59 3.84 4.22
CA VAL A 44 -4.59 2.53 4.87
C VAL A 44 -3.19 2.21 5.38
N HIS A 45 -3.11 1.69 6.60
CA HIS A 45 -1.84 1.27 7.19
C HIS A 45 -1.47 -0.13 6.72
N HIS A 46 -0.23 -0.32 6.29
CA HIS A 46 0.32 -1.62 5.95
C HIS A 46 1.62 -1.88 6.70
N GLY A 47 1.75 -3.05 7.34
CA GLY A 47 2.87 -3.35 8.25
C GLY A 47 4.28 -3.16 7.65
N HIS A 48 4.47 -3.39 6.35
CA HIS A 48 5.77 -3.22 5.69
C HIS A 48 5.97 -1.89 4.96
N PHE A 49 4.88 -1.22 4.58
CA PHE A 49 4.95 -0.05 3.71
C PHE A 49 4.52 1.24 4.43
N GLY A 50 4.06 1.13 5.68
CA GLY A 50 3.51 2.25 6.42
C GLY A 50 2.18 2.69 5.82
N ASP A 51 1.94 3.98 5.84
CA ASP A 51 0.69 4.56 5.36
C ASP A 51 0.68 4.64 3.83
N ILE A 52 -0.40 4.13 3.24
CA ILE A 52 -0.61 4.10 1.79
C ILE A 52 -1.80 4.99 1.49
N LEU A 53 -1.58 6.02 0.68
CA LEU A 53 -2.59 7.03 0.36
C LEU A 53 -3.46 6.58 -0.81
N ASP A 54 -4.77 6.58 -0.63
CA ASP A 54 -5.75 6.45 -1.70
C ASP A 54 -6.14 7.82 -2.28
N ASN A 55 -5.12 8.55 -2.76
CA ASN A 55 -5.26 9.91 -3.27
C ASN A 55 -6.07 10.03 -4.58
N ARG A 56 -6.51 8.90 -5.14
CA ARG A 56 -7.34 8.80 -6.34
C ARG A 56 -8.65 8.06 -6.10
N HIS A 57 -9.01 7.79 -4.83
CA HIS A 57 -10.26 7.13 -4.45
C HIS A 57 -10.51 5.80 -5.21
N GLN A 58 -9.46 5.01 -5.36
CA GLN A 58 -9.49 3.71 -6.03
C GLN A 58 -9.99 2.60 -5.12
N LEU A 59 -9.89 2.78 -3.80
CA LEU A 59 -10.42 1.83 -2.84
C LEU A 59 -11.87 2.16 -2.52
N ARG A 60 -12.65 1.10 -2.33
CA ARG A 60 -14.01 1.19 -1.79
C ARG A 60 -14.01 0.52 -0.44
N ASN A 61 -14.62 1.16 0.54
CA ASN A 61 -14.82 0.54 1.85
C ASN A 61 -15.80 -0.63 1.69
N ARG A 62 -15.28 -1.85 1.65
CA ARG A 62 -16.08 -3.08 1.56
C ARG A 62 -16.51 -3.48 2.97
N GLU A 63 -17.64 -4.17 3.07
CA GLU A 63 -18.21 -4.65 4.34
C GLU A 63 -17.21 -5.47 5.18
N THR A 64 -16.22 -6.10 4.53
CA THR A 64 -15.16 -6.89 5.19
C THR A 64 -13.98 -6.07 5.68
N GLY A 65 -13.89 -4.78 5.35
CA GLY A 65 -12.76 -3.91 5.70
C GLY A 65 -11.44 -4.23 4.98
N GLN A 66 -11.37 -5.31 4.20
CA GLN A 66 -10.15 -5.74 3.51
C GLN A 66 -10.01 -5.08 2.13
N CYS A 67 -8.81 -4.60 1.83
CA CYS A 67 -8.43 -3.95 0.59
C CYS A 67 -7.21 -4.67 -0.01
N ARG A 68 -7.38 -5.24 -1.21
CA ARG A 68 -6.27 -5.71 -2.05
C ARG A 68 -6.02 -4.66 -3.12
N MET A 69 -4.76 -4.31 -3.36
CA MET A 69 -4.43 -3.15 -4.20
C MET A 69 -3.04 -3.21 -4.80
N TRP A 70 -2.87 -2.55 -5.94
CA TRP A 70 -1.55 -2.20 -6.47
C TRP A 70 -1.10 -0.86 -5.91
N ILE A 71 0.14 -0.78 -5.45
CA ILE A 71 0.75 0.45 -4.91
C ILE A 71 2.04 0.80 -5.63
N ARG A 72 2.44 2.07 -5.51
CA ARG A 72 3.73 2.58 -5.98
C ARG A 72 4.22 3.72 -5.11
N ARG A 73 5.54 3.88 -5.02
CA ARG A 73 6.17 5.10 -4.49
C ARG A 73 6.08 6.22 -5.53
N ALA A 74 5.33 7.28 -5.24
CA ALA A 74 5.14 8.40 -6.15
C ALA A 74 5.15 9.74 -5.40
N TRP A 75 5.55 10.80 -6.09
CA TRP A 75 5.43 12.16 -5.58
C TRP A 75 3.96 12.55 -5.38
N VAL A 76 3.63 13.14 -4.22
CA VAL A 76 2.30 13.63 -3.89
C VAL A 76 2.40 15.10 -3.52
N ASP A 77 1.90 15.99 -4.36
CA ASP A 77 2.06 17.45 -4.22
C ASP A 77 1.59 17.98 -2.87
N ARG A 78 0.47 17.46 -2.35
CA ARG A 78 -0.09 17.89 -1.06
C ARG A 78 0.79 17.51 0.13
N GLU A 79 1.58 16.46 0.00
CA GLU A 79 2.48 15.95 1.04
C GLU A 79 3.93 16.41 0.85
N ASP A 80 4.22 17.11 -0.26
CA ASP A 80 5.56 17.59 -0.66
C ASP A 80 6.66 16.52 -0.57
N ASN A 81 6.31 15.25 -0.81
CA ASN A 81 7.24 14.13 -0.73
C ASN A 81 6.75 12.88 -1.52
N HIS A 82 7.63 11.89 -1.65
CA HIS A 82 7.33 10.56 -2.18
C HIS A 82 6.62 9.68 -1.14
N GLN A 83 5.35 9.40 -1.40
CA GLN A 83 4.50 8.54 -0.58
C GLN A 83 4.20 7.22 -1.29
N TRP A 84 3.77 6.21 -0.53
CA TRP A 84 3.11 5.05 -1.12
C TRP A 84 1.67 5.43 -1.48
N VAL A 85 1.29 5.19 -2.72
CA VAL A 85 -0.05 5.52 -3.21
C VAL A 85 -0.74 4.32 -3.84
N VAL A 86 -2.05 4.28 -3.71
CA VAL A 86 -2.90 3.30 -4.40
C VAL A 86 -2.98 3.65 -5.88
N LEU A 87 -2.72 2.67 -6.73
CA LEU A 87 -2.89 2.76 -8.18
C LEU A 87 -4.24 2.21 -8.63
N GLU A 88 -4.65 1.08 -8.03
CA GLU A 88 -5.78 0.28 -8.46
C GLU A 88 -6.21 -0.63 -7.29
N GLY A 89 -7.50 -0.60 -6.95
CA GLY A 89 -8.11 -1.61 -6.07
C GLY A 89 -8.41 -2.89 -6.84
N ILE A 90 -8.19 -4.05 -6.22
CA ILE A 90 -8.35 -5.37 -6.81
C ILE A 90 -9.52 -6.07 -6.12
N GLU A 91 -10.40 -6.66 -6.93
CA GLU A 91 -11.61 -7.32 -6.44
C GLU A 91 -11.38 -8.72 -5.87
#